data_AF-A0A4D4L8A8-F1
#
_entry.id   AF-A0A4D4L8A8-F1
#
_cell.length_a   1.000
_cell.length_b   1.000
_cell.length_c   1.000
_cell.angle_alpha   90.00
_cell.angle_beta   90.00
_cell.angle_gamma   90.00
#
_symmetry.space_group_name_H-M   'P 1'
#
loop_
_entity.id
_entity.type
_entity.pdbx_description
1 polymer ?
#
loop_
_entity_poly.entity_id
_entity_poly.type
_entity_poly.pdbx_seq_one_letter_code
_entity_poly.pdbx_strand_id
1 'polypeptide(L)'
;MRPTPPERTRTAPTPPSRMRPTPPSQVRTARRWGTPVALATLLGSLVAVLALTFRRDDFHTAPGTLSRWYAVAWALFAAAAWTVRRLGARQAAAFVLVGSAAVAVTGLLAPPRTSTDAYRYAWDGRVQAAGMSPYDHAPEDPALASLRDRWLFPQGSACRGPDRAPVRPTPIGPALELPAPIRPGPNAPRAAPSRAPIRSPITRQAPPPIRSARA
;
A
#
# COMPACT_ATOMS: atom_id res chain seq x y z
N MET A 1 -5.03 -83.59 -76.10
CA MET A 1 -4.61 -83.43 -74.69
C MET A 1 -4.72 -81.96 -74.32
N ARG A 2 -5.68 -81.57 -73.47
CA ARG A 2 -5.96 -80.17 -73.11
C ARG A 2 -5.53 -79.95 -71.65
N PRO A 3 -4.77 -78.90 -71.31
CA PRO A 3 -4.35 -78.68 -69.93
C PRO A 3 -5.51 -78.16 -69.08
N THR A 4 -5.64 -78.71 -67.86
CA THR A 4 -6.57 -78.26 -66.82
C THR A 4 -6.11 -76.93 -66.20
N PRO A 5 -7.01 -75.98 -65.91
CA PRO A 5 -6.64 -74.73 -65.25
C PRO A 5 -6.42 -74.93 -63.74
N PRO A 6 -5.62 -74.07 -63.08
CA PRO A 6 -5.33 -74.20 -61.65
C PRO A 6 -6.54 -73.81 -60.79
N GLU A 7 -6.69 -74.56 -59.70
CA GLU A 7 -7.74 -74.43 -58.69
C GLU A 7 -7.60 -73.11 -57.92
N ARG A 8 -8.64 -72.27 -57.97
CA ARG A 8 -8.65 -70.97 -57.29
C ARG A 8 -8.97 -71.18 -55.81
N THR A 9 -7.95 -71.12 -54.95
CA THR A 9 -8.09 -71.23 -53.49
C THR A 9 -8.99 -70.10 -52.97
N ARG A 10 -10.15 -70.47 -52.42
CA ARG A 10 -11.12 -69.54 -51.84
C ARG A 10 -10.58 -69.06 -50.49
N THR A 11 -10.12 -67.81 -50.42
CA THR A 11 -9.69 -67.17 -49.17
C THR A 11 -10.92 -66.99 -48.26
N ALA A 12 -10.84 -67.49 -47.02
CA ALA A 12 -11.93 -67.36 -46.05
C ALA A 12 -12.15 -65.89 -45.63
N PRO A 13 -13.39 -65.46 -45.36
CA PRO A 13 -13.67 -64.10 -44.92
C PRO A 13 -13.08 -63.83 -43.53
N THR A 14 -12.34 -62.73 -43.39
CA THR A 14 -11.79 -62.24 -42.13
C THR A 14 -12.94 -61.86 -41.17
N PRO A 15 -12.94 -62.29 -39.90
CA PRO A 15 -13.99 -61.90 -38.97
C PRO A 15 -13.96 -60.38 -38.72
N PRO A 16 -15.13 -59.74 -38.51
CA PRO A 16 -15.19 -58.31 -38.25
C PRO A 16 -14.39 -57.98 -36.99
N SER A 17 -13.50 -57.00 -37.10
CA SER A 17 -12.75 -56.42 -36.00
C SER A 17 -13.73 -55.96 -34.92
N ARG A 18 -13.77 -56.66 -33.78
CA ARG A 18 -14.52 -56.23 -32.60
C ARG A 18 -14.02 -54.84 -32.21
N MET A 19 -14.86 -53.83 -32.47
CA MET A 19 -14.63 -52.45 -32.05
C MET A 19 -14.53 -52.44 -30.52
N ARG A 20 -13.32 -52.24 -29.98
CA ARG A 20 -13.14 -52.06 -28.53
C ARG A 20 -13.86 -50.78 -28.12
N PRO A 21 -14.74 -50.81 -27.10
CA PRO A 21 -15.29 -49.59 -26.56
C PRO A 21 -14.16 -48.75 -25.98
N THR A 22 -13.99 -47.54 -26.50
CA THR A 22 -13.09 -46.54 -25.92
C THR A 22 -13.65 -46.13 -24.55
N PRO A 23 -12.86 -46.21 -23.46
CA PRO A 23 -13.35 -45.78 -22.16
C PRO A 23 -13.68 -44.28 -22.18
N PRO A 24 -14.72 -43.85 -21.46
CA PRO A 24 -15.17 -42.46 -21.49
C PRO A 24 -14.07 -41.50 -21.01
N SER A 25 -13.97 -40.36 -21.67
CA SER A 25 -13.00 -39.26 -21.48
C SER A 25 -13.06 -38.55 -20.11
N GLN A 26 -13.75 -39.11 -19.12
CA GLN A 26 -14.04 -38.50 -17.82
C GLN A 26 -12.79 -38.20 -16.98
N VAL A 27 -11.71 -38.97 -17.13
CA VAL A 27 -10.48 -38.76 -16.36
C VAL A 27 -9.75 -37.46 -16.77
N ARG A 28 -9.96 -36.97 -18.00
CA ARG A 28 -9.29 -35.76 -18.50
C ARG A 28 -9.95 -34.46 -18.04
N THR A 29 -11.24 -34.45 -17.74
CA THR A 29 -11.98 -33.24 -17.34
C THR A 29 -11.78 -32.92 -15.87
N ALA A 30 -11.80 -33.91 -14.97
CA ALA A 30 -11.59 -33.70 -13.53
C ALA A 30 -10.23 -33.04 -13.22
N ARG A 31 -9.18 -33.36 -14.00
CA ARG A 31 -7.84 -32.79 -13.83
C ARG A 31 -7.72 -31.33 -14.29
N ARG A 32 -8.60 -30.84 -15.16
CA ARG A 32 -8.53 -29.46 -15.70
C ARG A 32 -8.99 -28.38 -14.71
N TRP A 33 -9.82 -28.74 -13.74
CA TRP A 33 -10.40 -27.79 -12.77
C TRP A 33 -9.67 -27.80 -11.42
N GLY A 34 -8.83 -28.80 -11.13
CA GLY A 34 -8.14 -28.90 -9.85
C GLY A 34 -7.20 -27.73 -9.56
N THR A 35 -6.42 -27.27 -10.55
CA THR A 35 -5.48 -26.15 -10.39
C THR A 35 -6.17 -24.80 -10.14
N PRO A 36 -7.16 -24.35 -10.94
CA PRO A 36 -7.83 -23.08 -10.66
C PRO A 36 -8.62 -23.10 -9.35
N VAL A 37 -9.22 -24.23 -8.97
CA VAL A 37 -9.90 -24.37 -7.66
C VAL A 37 -8.90 -24.25 -6.51
N ALA A 38 -7.76 -24.95 -6.59
CA ALA A 38 -6.69 -24.84 -5.58
C ALA A 38 -6.13 -23.41 -5.48
N LEU A 39 -6.01 -22.71 -6.60
CA LEU A 39 -5.53 -21.33 -6.60
C LEU A 39 -6.57 -20.37 -5.99
N ALA A 40 -7.86 -20.57 -6.28
CA ALA A 40 -8.93 -19.80 -5.69
C ALA A 40 -9.02 -20.01 -4.17
N THR A 41 -8.84 -21.24 -3.67
CA THR A 41 -8.83 -21.52 -2.23
C THR A 41 -7.60 -20.94 -1.54
N LEU A 42 -6.41 -21.00 -2.16
CA LEU A 42 -5.20 -20.35 -1.64
C LEU A 42 -5.37 -18.83 -1.57
N LEU A 43 -5.90 -18.21 -2.63
CA LEU A 43 -6.16 -16.77 -2.66
C LEU A 43 -7.22 -16.37 -1.62
N GLY A 44 -8.32 -17.11 -1.53
CA GLY A 44 -9.35 -16.88 -0.51
C GLY A 44 -8.81 -16.98 0.91
N SER A 45 -7.96 -17.98 1.17
CA SER A 45 -7.28 -18.15 2.46
C SER A 45 -6.33 -17.00 2.77
N LEU A 46 -5.54 -16.56 1.78
CA LEU A 46 -4.64 -15.41 1.93
C LEU A 46 -5.41 -14.13 2.27
N VAL A 47 -6.49 -13.85 1.53
CA VAL A 47 -7.35 -12.69 1.78
C VAL A 47 -7.97 -12.75 3.17
N ALA A 48 -8.47 -13.91 3.60
CA ALA A 48 -9.02 -14.09 4.94
C ALA A 48 -7.96 -13.86 6.03
N VAL A 49 -6.75 -14.40 5.87
CA VAL A 49 -5.62 -14.19 6.78
C VAL A 49 -5.25 -12.71 6.88
N LEU A 50 -5.13 -12.02 5.75
CA LEU A 50 -4.82 -10.59 5.74
C LEU A 50 -5.93 -9.77 6.39
N ALA A 51 -7.19 -10.04 6.05
CA ALA A 51 -8.34 -9.35 6.64
C ALA A 51 -8.41 -9.54 8.16
N LEU A 52 -8.13 -10.76 8.66
CA LEU A 52 -8.04 -11.03 10.09
C LEU A 52 -6.85 -10.32 10.74
N THR A 53 -5.71 -10.26 10.06
CA THR A 53 -4.52 -9.54 10.53
C THR A 53 -4.81 -8.05 10.71
N PHE A 54 -5.46 -7.41 9.73
CA PHE A 54 -5.79 -5.98 9.79
C PHE A 54 -6.86 -5.64 10.84
N ARG A 55 -7.78 -6.57 11.12
CA ARG A 55 -8.83 -6.37 12.14
C ARG A 55 -8.33 -6.55 13.57
N ARG A 56 -7.18 -7.20 13.78
CA ARG A 56 -6.57 -7.37 15.11
C ARG A 56 -5.62 -6.22 15.43
N ASP A 57 -5.59 -5.79 16.69
CA ASP A 57 -4.69 -4.74 17.17
C ASP A 57 -3.35 -5.32 17.68
N ASP A 58 -2.82 -6.30 16.96
CA ASP A 58 -1.66 -7.08 17.40
C ASP A 58 -0.33 -6.31 17.28
N PHE A 59 -0.31 -5.19 16.54
CA PHE A 59 0.92 -4.41 16.29
C PHE A 59 1.52 -3.85 17.59
N HIS A 60 0.71 -3.27 18.46
CA HIS A 60 1.17 -2.75 19.75
C HIS A 60 1.06 -3.78 20.89
N THR A 61 0.17 -4.77 20.76
CA THR A 61 -0.19 -5.67 21.87
C THR A 61 0.52 -7.03 21.82
N ALA A 62 0.84 -7.54 20.62
CA ALA A 62 1.37 -8.90 20.44
C ALA A 62 2.20 -9.06 19.14
N PRO A 63 3.37 -8.41 19.02
CA PRO A 63 4.17 -8.41 17.79
C PRO A 63 4.58 -9.83 17.33
N GLY A 64 4.81 -10.76 18.25
CA GLY A 64 5.11 -12.16 17.90
C GLY A 64 3.93 -12.88 17.22
N THR A 65 2.69 -12.57 17.60
CA THR A 65 1.49 -13.10 16.94
C THR A 65 1.36 -12.51 15.54
N LEU A 66 1.60 -11.21 15.39
CA LEU A 66 1.61 -10.54 14.11
C LEU A 66 2.63 -11.16 13.14
N SER A 67 3.86 -11.42 13.59
CA SER A 67 4.89 -12.09 12.79
C SER A 67 4.48 -13.49 12.32
N ARG A 68 3.77 -14.26 13.16
CA ARG A 68 3.23 -15.57 12.76
C ARG A 68 2.16 -15.45 11.68
N TRP A 69 1.25 -14.48 11.79
CA TRP A 69 0.24 -14.23 10.76
C TRP A 69 0.88 -13.83 9.42
N TYR A 70 1.91 -12.97 9.45
CA TYR A 70 2.67 -12.65 8.25
C TYR A 70 3.39 -13.86 7.66
N ALA A 71 3.98 -14.74 8.49
CA ALA A 71 4.60 -15.98 8.00
C ALA A 71 3.58 -16.89 7.29
N VAL A 72 2.37 -17.03 7.83
CA VAL A 72 1.27 -17.78 7.18
C VAL A 72 0.87 -17.12 5.86
N ALA A 73 0.73 -15.79 5.82
CA ALA A 73 0.41 -15.06 4.60
C ALA A 73 1.48 -15.25 3.51
N TRP A 74 2.77 -15.18 3.87
CA TRP A 74 3.88 -15.45 2.95
C TRP A 74 3.88 -16.88 2.43
N ALA A 75 3.60 -17.87 3.28
CA ALA A 75 3.51 -19.27 2.86
C ALA A 75 2.36 -19.49 1.85
N LEU A 76 1.19 -18.89 2.11
CA LEU A 76 0.04 -18.95 1.19
C LEU A 76 0.33 -18.23 -0.14
N PHE A 77 0.96 -17.06 -0.09
CA PHE A 77 1.37 -16.32 -1.28
C PHE A 77 2.38 -17.13 -2.12
N ALA A 78 3.41 -17.70 -1.49
CA ALA A 78 4.40 -18.51 -2.17
C ALA A 78 3.76 -19.76 -2.82
N ALA A 79 2.85 -20.43 -2.12
CA ALA A 79 2.10 -21.56 -2.65
C ALA A 79 1.22 -21.17 -3.85
N ALA A 80 0.53 -20.02 -3.78
CA ALA A 80 -0.28 -19.48 -4.87
C ALA A 80 0.59 -19.10 -6.09
N ALA A 81 1.69 -18.39 -5.85
CA ALA A 81 2.65 -17.97 -6.88
C ALA A 81 3.36 -19.17 -7.54
N TRP A 82 3.59 -20.26 -6.81
CA TRP A 82 4.09 -21.50 -7.39
C TRP A 82 3.01 -22.21 -8.23
N THR A 83 1.78 -22.24 -7.74
CA THR A 83 0.66 -22.95 -8.37
C THR A 83 0.20 -22.28 -9.66
N VAL A 84 0.23 -20.94 -9.72
CA VAL A 84 -0.19 -20.19 -10.92
C VAL A 84 0.68 -20.50 -12.14
N ARG A 85 1.94 -20.93 -11.94
CA ARG A 85 2.86 -21.36 -13.02
C ARG A 85 2.37 -22.56 -13.82
N ARG A 86 1.37 -23.28 -13.29
CA ARG A 86 0.74 -24.43 -13.97
C ARG A 86 -0.41 -24.04 -14.90
N LEU A 87 -0.83 -22.76 -14.88
CA LEU A 87 -1.92 -22.24 -15.72
C LEU A 87 -1.38 -21.67 -17.05
N GLY A 88 -2.26 -21.55 -18.04
CA GLY A 88 -1.94 -20.80 -19.26
C GLY A 88 -1.83 -19.29 -19.00
N ALA A 89 -1.08 -18.57 -19.82
CA ALA A 89 -0.74 -17.16 -19.61
C ALA A 89 -1.95 -16.25 -19.31
N ARG A 90 -3.05 -16.40 -20.06
CA ARG A 90 -4.28 -15.61 -19.84
C ARG A 90 -4.92 -15.86 -18.47
N GLN A 91 -4.98 -17.11 -18.05
CA GLN A 91 -5.53 -17.48 -16.73
C GLN A 91 -4.62 -16.98 -15.61
N ALA A 92 -3.31 -17.17 -15.76
CA ALA A 92 -2.33 -16.65 -14.81
C ALA A 92 -2.46 -15.13 -14.64
N ALA A 93 -2.55 -14.38 -15.75
CA ALA A 93 -2.74 -12.94 -15.72
C ALA A 93 -4.03 -12.54 -14.99
N ALA A 94 -5.14 -13.22 -15.25
CA ALA A 94 -6.40 -12.96 -14.55
C ALA A 94 -6.27 -13.17 -13.03
N PHE A 95 -5.67 -14.27 -12.59
CA PHE A 95 -5.45 -14.52 -11.17
C PHE A 95 -4.47 -13.54 -10.52
N VAL A 96 -3.44 -13.10 -11.24
CA VAL A 96 -2.52 -12.07 -10.74
C VAL A 96 -3.26 -10.75 -10.54
N LEU A 97 -4.03 -10.29 -11.54
CA LEU A 97 -4.78 -9.04 -11.44
C LEU A 97 -5.83 -9.09 -10.32
N VAL A 98 -6.64 -10.15 -10.29
CA VAL A 98 -7.66 -10.34 -9.24
C VAL A 98 -7.01 -10.49 -7.86
N GLY A 99 -5.93 -11.26 -7.77
CA GLY A 99 -5.20 -11.46 -6.52
C GLY A 99 -4.57 -10.18 -5.99
N SER A 100 -3.91 -9.40 -6.85
CA SER A 100 -3.35 -8.09 -6.51
C SER A 100 -4.43 -7.12 -6.02
N ALA A 101 -5.56 -7.04 -6.73
CA ALA A 101 -6.68 -6.20 -6.32
C ALA A 101 -7.26 -6.66 -4.96
N ALA A 102 -7.49 -7.96 -4.79
CA ALA A 102 -8.02 -8.52 -3.54
C ALA A 102 -7.10 -8.24 -2.34
N VAL A 103 -5.79 -8.44 -2.50
CA VAL A 103 -4.79 -8.10 -1.47
C VAL A 103 -4.79 -6.60 -1.18
N ALA A 104 -4.79 -5.74 -2.20
CA ALA A 104 -4.83 -4.29 -2.02
C ALA A 104 -6.07 -3.83 -1.24
N VAL A 105 -7.25 -4.39 -1.56
CA VAL A 105 -8.52 -4.07 -0.88
C VAL A 105 -8.47 -4.45 0.60
N THR A 106 -7.74 -5.51 1.00
CA THR A 106 -7.59 -5.81 2.44
C THR A 106 -6.90 -4.70 3.21
N GLY A 107 -6.01 -3.93 2.58
CA GLY A 107 -5.36 -2.77 3.19
C GLY A 107 -6.30 -1.61 3.50
N LEU A 108 -7.52 -1.61 2.95
CA LEU A 108 -8.56 -0.61 3.25
C LEU A 108 -9.39 -0.96 4.48
N LEU A 109 -9.19 -2.14 5.08
CA LEU A 109 -9.97 -2.61 6.23
C LEU A 109 -9.57 -1.95 7.56
N ALA A 110 -8.42 -1.30 7.61
CA ALA A 110 -7.90 -0.66 8.82
C ALA A 110 -7.10 0.61 8.47
N PRO A 111 -7.04 1.59 9.39
CA PRO A 111 -6.15 2.75 9.23
C PRO A 111 -4.67 2.34 9.20
N PRO A 112 -3.75 3.22 8.74
CA PRO A 112 -2.32 2.99 8.84
C PRO A 112 -1.87 2.71 10.28
N ARG A 113 -1.11 1.63 10.48
CA ARG A 113 -0.66 1.13 11.80
C ARG A 113 0.86 1.05 11.95
N THR A 114 1.57 0.86 10.85
CA THR A 114 3.02 0.62 10.88
C THR A 114 3.82 1.91 11.05
N SER A 115 3.20 3.06 10.79
CA SER A 115 3.76 4.40 11.01
C SER A 115 2.63 5.44 11.05
N THR A 116 2.86 6.54 11.77
CA THR A 116 1.98 7.72 11.78
C THR A 116 2.28 8.74 10.68
N ASP A 117 3.35 8.55 9.91
CA ASP A 117 3.77 9.52 8.89
C ASP A 117 2.69 9.79 7.82
N ALA A 118 1.83 8.81 7.53
CA ALA A 118 0.70 9.00 6.61
C ALA A 118 -0.26 10.12 7.08
N TYR A 119 -0.51 10.23 8.39
CA TYR A 119 -1.33 11.30 8.96
C TYR A 119 -0.60 12.64 8.88
N ARG A 120 0.72 12.65 9.11
CA ARG A 120 1.55 13.85 8.94
C ARG A 120 1.47 14.36 7.49
N TYR A 121 1.68 13.49 6.50
CA TYR A 121 1.63 13.90 5.09
C TYR A 121 0.24 14.37 4.66
N ALA A 122 -0.83 13.75 5.18
CA ALA A 122 -2.18 14.20 4.90
C ALA A 122 -2.50 15.55 5.54
N TRP A 123 -1.97 15.83 6.73
CA TRP A 123 -2.05 17.15 7.37
C TRP A 123 -1.32 18.19 6.53
N ASP A 124 -0.05 17.95 6.22
CA ASP A 124 0.79 18.88 5.49
C ASP A 124 0.21 19.21 4.11
N GLY A 125 -0.32 18.19 3.41
CA GLY A 125 -1.01 18.38 2.13
C GLY A 125 -2.27 19.24 2.26
N ARG A 126 -3.03 19.11 3.34
CA ARG A 126 -4.22 19.95 3.59
C ARG A 126 -3.84 21.40 3.89
N VAL A 127 -2.84 21.63 4.73
CA VAL A 127 -2.36 22.98 5.05
C VAL A 127 -1.82 23.67 3.80
N GLN A 128 -1.06 22.95 2.98
CA GLN A 128 -0.57 23.45 1.69
C GLN A 128 -1.70 23.71 0.69
N ALA A 129 -2.72 22.84 0.61
CA ALA A 129 -3.89 23.06 -0.25
C ALA A 129 -4.70 24.32 0.15
N ALA A 130 -4.58 24.75 1.41
CA ALA A 130 -5.14 26.00 1.91
C ALA A 130 -4.22 27.23 1.68
N GLY A 131 -3.08 27.05 0.99
CA GLY A 131 -2.14 28.13 0.68
C GLY A 131 -1.19 28.50 1.82
N MET A 132 -1.10 27.68 2.87
CA MET A 132 -0.25 27.92 4.05
C MET A 132 0.92 26.93 4.10
N SER A 133 2.04 27.33 4.69
CA SER A 133 3.14 26.41 4.99
C SER A 133 2.84 25.65 6.29
N PRO A 134 3.00 24.31 6.33
CA PRO A 134 2.88 23.52 7.55
C PRO A 134 3.87 23.91 8.66
N TYR A 135 4.92 24.67 8.32
CA TYR A 135 5.97 25.09 9.23
C TYR A 135 5.75 26.49 9.83
N ASP A 136 4.79 27.26 9.30
CA ASP A 136 4.51 28.62 9.79
C ASP A 136 3.60 28.61 11.02
N HIS A 137 2.82 27.54 11.19
CA HIS A 137 1.80 27.39 12.22
C HIS A 137 1.89 26.01 12.86
N ALA A 138 1.91 25.95 14.19
CA ALA A 138 1.78 24.69 14.90
C ALA A 138 0.41 24.05 14.62
N PRO A 139 0.27 22.71 14.60
CA PRO A 139 -1.02 22.05 14.36
C PRO A 139 -2.14 22.48 15.32
N GLU A 140 -1.80 23.03 16.48
CA GLU A 140 -2.71 23.56 17.52
C GLU A 140 -3.09 25.04 17.35
N ASP A 141 -2.46 25.77 16.42
CA ASP A 141 -2.75 27.17 16.12
C ASP A 141 -4.25 27.38 15.76
N PRO A 142 -4.97 28.32 16.41
CA PRO A 142 -6.36 28.62 16.08
C PRO A 142 -6.63 28.94 14.61
N ALA A 143 -5.66 29.51 13.88
CA ALA A 143 -5.77 29.80 12.44
C ALA A 143 -6.01 28.54 11.60
N LEU A 144 -5.53 27.38 12.06
CA LEU A 144 -5.69 26.10 11.37
C LEU A 144 -6.91 25.30 11.85
N ALA A 145 -7.72 25.84 12.77
CA ALA A 145 -8.83 25.11 13.38
C ALA A 145 -9.86 24.60 12.34
N SER A 146 -10.10 25.36 11.27
CA SER A 146 -11.00 24.98 10.18
C SER A 146 -10.50 23.80 9.33
N LEU A 147 -9.20 23.48 9.40
CA LEU A 147 -8.58 22.37 8.66
C LEU A 147 -8.57 21.05 9.45
N ARG A 148 -8.97 21.07 10.73
CA ARG A 148 -8.92 19.90 11.63
C ARG A 148 -10.14 18.98 11.45
N ASP A 149 -10.20 18.31 10.30
CA ASP A 149 -11.28 17.36 10.01
C ASP A 149 -11.28 16.16 10.97
N ARG A 150 -12.47 15.61 11.26
CA ARG A 150 -12.66 14.55 12.25
C ARG A 150 -11.86 13.27 12.02
N TRP A 151 -11.51 12.96 10.77
CA TRP A 151 -10.75 11.74 10.46
C TRP A 151 -9.27 11.88 10.87
N LEU A 152 -8.72 13.09 10.81
CA LEU A 152 -7.33 13.40 11.16
C LEU A 152 -7.21 13.88 12.61
N PHE A 153 -8.23 14.59 13.10
CA PHE A 153 -8.40 15.06 14.48
C PHE A 153 -9.67 14.46 15.09
N PRO A 154 -9.68 13.14 15.38
CA PRO A 154 -10.82 12.48 16.01
C PRO A 154 -11.08 13.06 17.41
N GLN A 155 -12.29 12.87 17.91
CA GLN A 155 -12.75 13.39 19.20
C GLN A 155 -13.21 12.25 20.13
N GLY A 156 -13.26 12.51 21.44
CA GLY A 156 -13.79 11.59 22.43
C GLY A 156 -12.95 10.31 22.60
N SER A 157 -13.60 9.15 22.67
CA SER A 157 -12.91 7.87 22.87
C SER A 157 -11.94 7.54 21.73
N ALA A 158 -12.19 8.04 20.53
CA ALA A 158 -11.33 7.88 19.36
C ALA A 158 -10.03 8.71 19.44
N CYS A 159 -9.88 9.63 20.40
CA CYS A 159 -8.57 10.25 20.69
C CYS A 159 -7.62 9.31 21.44
N ARG A 160 -8.13 8.24 22.07
CA ARG A 160 -7.32 7.35 22.89
C ARG A 160 -6.55 6.38 21.99
N GLY A 161 -5.25 6.25 22.23
CA GLY A 161 -4.36 5.35 21.50
C GLY A 161 -2.88 5.69 21.72
N PRO A 162 -1.96 4.74 21.50
CA PRO A 162 -0.54 4.95 21.73
C PRO A 162 0.07 6.05 20.86
N ASP A 163 -0.43 6.22 19.63
CA ASP A 163 0.15 7.16 18.65
C ASP A 163 -0.73 8.41 18.43
N ARG A 164 -1.51 8.82 19.43
CA ARG A 164 -2.40 9.97 19.35
C ARG A 164 -2.03 11.01 20.41
N ALA A 165 -1.88 12.26 19.99
CA ALA A 165 -1.63 13.39 20.88
C ALA A 165 -2.86 14.32 20.91
N PRO A 166 -3.30 14.78 22.09
CA PRO A 166 -4.39 15.75 22.17
C PRO A 166 -3.92 17.12 21.66
N VAL A 167 -4.76 17.78 20.85
CA VAL A 167 -4.58 19.20 20.53
C VAL A 167 -4.90 20.00 21.78
N ARG A 168 -3.89 20.63 22.38
CA ARG A 168 -4.11 21.49 23.54
C ARG A 168 -4.55 22.86 23.02
N PRO A 169 -5.51 23.53 23.68
CA PRO A 169 -5.75 24.94 23.40
C PRO A 169 -4.45 25.68 23.65
N THR A 170 -4.03 26.53 22.71
CA THR A 170 -2.94 27.48 22.95
C THR A 170 -3.30 28.25 24.22
N PRO A 171 -2.43 28.28 25.26
CA PRO A 171 -2.70 29.08 26.44
C PRO A 171 -2.93 30.52 25.98
N ILE A 172 -4.08 31.09 26.32
CA ILE A 172 -4.28 32.54 26.21
C ILE A 172 -3.44 33.16 27.32
N GLY A 173 -2.14 33.22 27.12
CA GLY A 173 -1.21 34.01 27.93
C GLY A 173 -1.16 35.43 27.36
N PRO A 174 -0.95 36.47 28.20
CA PRO A 174 -0.75 37.81 27.68
C PRO A 174 0.40 37.79 26.68
N ALA A 175 0.26 38.56 25.59
CA ALA A 175 1.27 38.74 24.56
C ALA A 175 2.65 38.82 25.20
N LEU A 176 3.62 38.06 24.69
CA LEU A 176 5.02 38.07 25.09
C LEU A 176 5.43 39.51 25.43
N GLU A 177 5.45 39.81 26.72
CA GLU A 177 5.91 41.09 27.21
C GLU A 177 7.40 41.08 26.86
N LEU A 178 7.76 41.86 25.84
CA LEU A 178 9.14 42.02 25.41
C LEU A 178 9.94 42.33 26.68
N PRO A 179 11.00 41.55 27.02
CA PRO A 179 11.72 41.78 28.26
C PRO A 179 12.12 43.26 28.30
N ALA A 180 11.70 43.94 29.38
CA ALA A 180 11.96 45.37 29.54
C ALA A 180 13.44 45.64 29.23
N PRO A 181 13.76 46.68 28.45
CA PRO A 181 15.14 46.94 28.05
C PRO A 181 16.01 46.98 29.30
N ILE A 182 17.00 46.07 29.35
CA ILE A 182 17.92 45.95 30.47
C ILE A 182 18.56 47.32 30.68
N ARG A 183 18.19 48.00 31.77
CA ARG A 183 18.86 49.23 32.16
C ARG A 183 20.29 48.86 32.56
N PRO A 184 21.33 49.41 31.92
CA PRO A 184 22.70 49.12 32.32
C PRO A 184 22.89 49.57 33.78
N GLY A 185 23.44 48.67 34.60
CA GLY A 185 23.78 48.98 35.99
C GLY A 185 24.84 50.10 36.08
N PRO A 186 24.99 50.76 37.23
CA PRO A 186 25.82 51.96 37.40
C PRO A 186 27.31 51.77 37.10
N ASN A 187 27.78 50.52 36.93
CA ASN A 187 29.17 50.17 36.66
C ASN A 187 29.39 49.55 35.27
N ALA A 188 28.45 49.69 34.33
CA ALA A 188 28.66 49.24 32.96
C ALA A 188 29.80 50.05 32.30
N PRO A 189 30.91 49.42 31.84
CA PRO A 189 31.98 50.15 31.19
C PRO A 189 31.46 50.84 29.93
N ARG A 190 31.86 52.12 29.73
CA ARG A 190 31.47 52.92 28.57
C ARG A 190 31.84 52.17 27.29
N ALA A 191 30.84 51.69 26.56
CA ALA A 191 31.05 51.10 25.25
C ALA A 191 31.70 52.15 24.35
N ALA A 192 32.86 51.82 23.79
CA ALA A 192 33.51 52.62 22.76
C ALA A 192 32.53 52.81 21.57
N PRO A 193 32.54 53.97 20.89
CA PRO A 193 31.62 54.23 19.79
C PRO A 193 31.80 53.17 18.70
N SER A 194 30.81 52.30 18.55
CA SER A 194 30.74 51.29 17.51
C SER A 194 30.69 52.00 16.15
N ARG A 195 31.68 51.74 15.31
CA ARG A 195 31.67 52.17 13.89
C ARG A 195 30.39 51.67 13.24
N ALA A 196 29.70 52.56 12.53
CA ALA A 196 28.49 52.29 11.80
C ALA A 196 28.61 51.00 10.95
N PRO A 197 27.57 50.15 10.86
CA PRO A 197 27.60 49.01 9.97
C PRO A 197 27.62 49.51 8.54
N ILE A 198 28.59 49.03 7.76
CA ILE A 198 28.66 49.20 6.31
C ILE A 198 27.37 48.59 5.73
N ARG A 199 26.53 49.42 5.10
CA ARG A 199 25.43 48.96 4.25
C ARG A 199 26.04 48.26 3.03
N SER A 200 26.04 46.93 3.03
CA SER A 200 26.23 46.16 1.79
C SER A 200 24.96 46.26 0.95
N PRO A 201 25.00 46.76 -0.29
CA PRO A 201 23.86 46.70 -1.18
C PRO A 201 23.67 45.25 -1.62
N ILE A 202 22.57 44.63 -1.21
CA ILE A 202 22.12 43.36 -1.79
C ILE A 202 21.70 43.66 -3.23
N THR A 203 22.57 43.34 -4.17
CA THR A 203 22.26 43.28 -5.60
C THR A 203 21.11 42.28 -5.78
N ARG A 204 19.93 42.76 -6.21
CA ARG A 204 18.85 41.88 -6.69
C ARG A 204 19.36 41.15 -7.93
N GLN A 205 19.73 39.88 -7.81
CA GLN A 205 19.85 39.01 -8.97
C GLN A 205 18.44 38.73 -9.50
N ALA A 206 18.16 39.23 -10.70
CA ALA A 206 16.96 38.88 -11.45
C ALA A 206 17.02 37.37 -11.83
N PRO A 207 15.89 36.64 -11.79
CA PRO A 207 15.86 35.25 -12.24
C PRO A 207 16.10 35.17 -13.76
N PRO A 208 16.79 34.12 -14.26
CA PRO A 208 16.99 33.93 -15.68
C PRO A 208 15.66 33.61 -16.40
N PRO A 209 15.50 34.02 -17.67
CA PRO A 209 14.27 33.77 -18.41
C PRO A 209 14.08 32.28 -18.69
N ILE A 210 12.87 31.80 -18.40
CA ILE A 210 12.40 30.45 -18.72
C ILE A 210 12.39 30.29 -20.25
N ARG A 211 13.27 29.45 -20.79
CA ARG A 211 13.18 29.00 -22.19
C ARG A 211 12.00 28.04 -22.30
N SER A 212 10.93 28.49 -22.95
CA SER A 212 9.85 27.66 -23.46
C SER A 212 10.40 26.66 -24.50
N ALA A 213 10.44 25.38 -24.17
CA ALA A 213 10.55 24.33 -25.17
C ALA A 213 9.16 24.11 -25.78
N ARG A 214 9.03 24.49 -27.06
CA ARG A 214 7.89 24.18 -27.92
C ARG A 214 8.35 23.16 -28.97
N ALA A 215 7.40 22.30 -29.36
CA ALA A 215 7.43 21.23 -30.36
C ALA A 215 7.95 19.88 -29.86
#